data_AF-A0A100VV97-F1
#
_entry.id   AF-A0A100VV97-F1
#
_cell.length_a   1.000
_cell.length_b   1.000
_cell.length_c   1.000
_cell.angle_alpha   90.00
_cell.angle_beta   90.00
_cell.angle_gamma   90.00
#
_symmetry.space_group_name_H-M   'P 1'
#
loop_
_entity.id
_entity.type
_entity.pdbx_description
1 polymer ?
#
loop_
_entity_poly.entity_id
_entity_poly.type
_entity_poly.pdbx_seq_one_letter_code
_entity_poly.pdbx_strand_id
1 'polypeptide(L)'
;MTTSAYHQPVPRFWWAKRRSYLLFMLRELSCVAVAWTVVFVLIGVAAIGRGDYRGFLDFSAHPAVVLVNIVALAFLLLHAVTWFGLAPRAMVIHLGGRRVPSSTVLAGHYAAWLVVSAVIVWLVLS
;
A
#
# COMPACT_ATOMS: atom_id res chain seq x y z
N MET A 1 -44.46 -26.82 -11.14
CA MET A 1 -44.06 -26.07 -9.94
C MET A 1 -42.66 -25.53 -10.18
N THR A 2 -42.51 -24.22 -10.39
CA THR A 2 -41.19 -23.57 -10.47
C THR A 2 -40.78 -23.19 -9.05
N THR A 3 -39.84 -23.93 -8.47
CA THR A 3 -39.24 -23.60 -7.18
C THR A 3 -38.41 -22.32 -7.35
N SER A 4 -38.86 -21.22 -6.76
CA SER A 4 -38.07 -19.99 -6.68
C SER A 4 -36.80 -20.28 -5.87
N ALA A 5 -35.63 -20.03 -6.47
CA ALA A 5 -34.36 -20.23 -5.80
C ALA A 5 -34.19 -19.20 -4.67
N TYR A 6 -33.84 -19.69 -3.49
CA TYR A 6 -33.61 -18.81 -2.33
C TYR A 6 -32.34 -17.97 -2.54
N HIS A 7 -32.48 -16.65 -2.53
CA HIS A 7 -31.35 -15.70 -2.53
C HIS A 7 -30.99 -15.30 -1.10
N GLN A 8 -29.79 -15.68 -0.66
CA GLN A 8 -29.29 -15.26 0.66
C GLN A 8 -28.96 -13.76 0.66
N PRO A 9 -29.51 -12.96 1.59
CA PRO A 9 -29.19 -11.53 1.68
C PRO A 9 -27.74 -11.34 2.14
N VAL A 10 -26.99 -10.51 1.40
CA VAL A 10 -25.60 -10.15 1.73
C VAL A 10 -25.60 -8.89 2.60
N PRO A 11 -25.18 -8.96 3.88
CA PRO A 11 -25.18 -7.81 4.77
C PRO A 11 -24.10 -6.79 4.39
N ARG A 12 -24.32 -5.48 4.66
CA ARG A 12 -23.38 -4.39 4.30
C ARG A 12 -21.93 -4.62 4.77
N PHE A 13 -21.76 -5.18 5.97
CA PHE A 13 -20.44 -5.51 6.55
C PHE A 13 -20.07 -6.98 6.37
N TRP A 14 -20.50 -7.61 5.27
CA TRP A 14 -20.16 -9.01 4.94
C TRP A 14 -18.64 -9.26 4.99
N TRP A 15 -17.85 -8.26 4.58
CA TRP A 15 -16.40 -8.35 4.47
C TRP A 15 -15.68 -8.38 5.82
N ALA A 16 -16.29 -7.84 6.89
CA ALA A 16 -15.71 -7.85 8.23
C ALA A 16 -15.77 -9.25 8.89
N LYS A 17 -16.59 -10.17 8.37
CA LYS A 17 -16.81 -11.50 8.96
C LYS A 17 -15.66 -12.48 8.73
N ARG A 18 -14.86 -12.29 7.67
CA ARG A 18 -13.71 -13.16 7.36
C ARG A 18 -12.47 -12.34 7.09
N ARG A 19 -11.34 -12.77 7.66
CA ARG A 19 -10.03 -12.13 7.51
C ARG A 19 -9.62 -11.94 6.06
N SER A 20 -9.92 -12.91 5.18
CA SER A 20 -9.63 -12.80 3.74
C SER A 20 -10.37 -11.65 3.06
N TYR A 21 -11.67 -11.48 3.36
CA TYR A 21 -12.49 -10.40 2.81
C TYR A 21 -12.13 -9.05 3.42
N LEU A 22 -11.78 -9.04 4.70
CA LEU A 22 -11.30 -7.83 5.37
C LEU A 22 -9.98 -7.34 4.76
N LEU A 23 -8.99 -8.24 4.58
CA LEU A 23 -7.72 -7.86 3.94
C LEU A 23 -7.91 -7.43 2.49
N PHE A 24 -8.81 -8.07 1.75
CA PHE A 24 -9.18 -7.65 0.40
C PHE A 24 -9.76 -6.23 0.41
N MET A 25 -10.75 -5.93 1.26
CA MET A 25 -11.31 -4.58 1.35
C MET A 25 -10.33 -3.53 1.83
N LEU A 26 -9.49 -3.84 2.82
CA LEU A 26 -8.45 -2.91 3.27
C LEU A 26 -7.41 -2.64 2.17
N ARG A 27 -7.09 -3.65 1.34
CA ARG A 27 -6.24 -3.46 0.18
C ARG A 27 -6.89 -2.52 -0.83
N GLU A 28 -8.18 -2.68 -1.15
CA GLU A 28 -8.85 -1.74 -2.06
C GLU A 28 -8.91 -0.33 -1.46
N LEU A 29 -9.20 -0.21 -0.15
CA LEU A 29 -9.26 1.06 0.57
C LEU A 29 -7.91 1.79 0.62
N SER A 30 -6.79 1.07 0.51
CA SER A 30 -5.45 1.67 0.49
C SER A 30 -5.25 2.70 -0.64
N CYS A 31 -6.07 2.68 -1.70
CA CYS A 31 -6.03 3.69 -2.76
C CYS A 31 -6.27 5.12 -2.22
N VAL A 32 -7.09 5.27 -1.18
CA VAL A 32 -7.37 6.56 -0.54
C VAL A 32 -6.11 7.07 0.18
N ALA A 33 -5.40 6.18 0.88
CA ALA A 33 -4.15 6.51 1.54
C ALA A 33 -3.04 6.86 0.54
N VAL A 34 -2.97 6.14 -0.58
CA VAL A 34 -2.05 6.47 -1.69
C VAL A 34 -2.38 7.84 -2.26
N ALA A 35 -3.65 8.12 -2.58
CA ALA A 35 -4.08 9.42 -3.09
C ALA A 35 -3.73 10.56 -2.12
N TRP A 36 -4.01 10.38 -0.82
CA TRP A 36 -3.60 11.34 0.21
C TRP A 36 -2.08 11.57 0.20
N THR A 37 -1.28 10.51 0.17
CA THR A 37 0.19 10.62 0.19
C THR A 37 0.71 11.39 -1.03
N VAL A 38 0.14 11.15 -2.22
CA VAL A 38 0.48 11.91 -3.44
C VAL A 38 0.14 13.39 -3.26
N VAL A 39 -1.07 13.71 -2.78
CA VAL A 39 -1.48 15.10 -2.53
C VAL A 39 -0.56 15.77 -1.51
N PHE A 40 -0.24 15.07 -0.41
CA PHE A 40 0.66 15.58 0.63
C PHE A 40 2.04 15.94 0.07
N VAL A 41 2.63 15.06 -0.75
CA VAL A 41 3.91 15.33 -1.42
C VAL A 41 3.81 16.51 -2.39
N LEU A 42 2.72 16.61 -3.17
CA LEU A 42 2.49 17.73 -4.08
C LEU A 42 2.36 19.06 -3.35
N ILE A 43 1.73 19.09 -2.17
CA ILE A 43 1.68 20.27 -1.30
C ILE A 43 3.11 20.68 -0.90
N GLY A 44 3.96 19.72 -0.53
CA GLY A 44 5.36 19.97 -0.20
C GLY A 44 6.15 20.55 -1.39
N VAL A 45 6.03 19.95 -2.57
CA VAL A 45 6.65 20.46 -3.81
C VAL A 45 6.18 21.87 -4.13
N ALA A 46 4.87 22.14 -4.03
CA ALA A 46 4.30 23.46 -4.27
C ALA A 46 4.72 24.49 -3.21
N ALA A 47 4.94 24.08 -1.96
CA ALA A 47 5.45 24.95 -0.91
C ALA A 47 6.92 25.36 -1.17
N ILE A 48 7.76 24.40 -1.57
CA ILE A 48 9.15 24.66 -1.98
C ILE A 48 9.18 25.61 -3.18
N GLY A 49 8.36 25.36 -4.20
CA GLY A 49 8.28 26.22 -5.39
C GLY A 49 7.82 27.66 -5.12
N ARG A 50 7.06 27.88 -4.03
CA ARG A 50 6.61 29.20 -3.58
C ARG A 50 7.53 29.85 -2.54
N GLY A 51 8.58 29.16 -2.10
CA GLY A 51 9.47 29.62 -1.02
C GLY A 51 8.86 29.52 0.39
N ASP A 52 7.69 28.91 0.55
CA ASP A 52 6.98 28.75 1.83
C ASP A 52 7.25 27.38 2.47
N TYR A 53 8.53 27.03 2.58
CA TYR A 53 8.92 25.74 3.16
C TYR A 53 8.55 25.65 4.65
N ARG A 54 8.63 26.77 5.39
CA ARG A 54 8.28 26.80 6.82
C ARG A 54 6.79 26.55 7.06
N GLY A 55 5.89 27.16 6.27
CA GLY A 55 4.46 26.91 6.38
C GLY A 55 4.11 25.44 6.14
N PHE A 56 4.81 24.78 5.22
CA PHE A 56 4.66 23.34 5.02
C PHE A 56 5.16 22.50 6.21
N LEU A 57 6.27 22.88 6.85
CA LEU A 57 6.76 22.20 8.05
C LEU A 57 5.76 22.31 9.21
N ASP A 58 5.21 23.50 9.44
CA ASP A 58 4.22 23.74 10.49
C ASP A 58 2.93 22.94 10.23
N PHE A 59 2.45 22.92 8.97
CA PHE A 59 1.33 22.09 8.55
C PHE A 59 1.62 20.59 8.77
N SER A 60 2.81 20.14 8.41
CA SER A 60 3.22 18.73 8.52
C SER A 60 3.39 18.28 9.97
N ALA A 61 3.82 19.19 10.85
CA ALA A 61 3.98 18.95 12.28
C ALA A 61 2.65 18.93 13.03
N HIS A 62 1.55 19.39 12.42
CA HIS A 62 0.24 19.40 13.06
C HIS A 62 -0.17 17.97 13.46
N PRO A 63 -0.55 17.70 14.73
CA PRO A 63 -0.77 16.34 15.23
C PRO A 63 -1.78 15.52 14.41
N ALA A 64 -2.84 16.19 13.90
CA ALA A 64 -3.81 15.55 13.03
C ALA A 64 -3.20 15.08 11.70
N VAL A 65 -2.32 15.88 11.09
CA VAL A 65 -1.64 15.54 9.83
C VAL A 65 -0.65 14.40 10.06
N VAL A 66 0.09 14.43 11.17
CA VAL A 66 0.95 13.32 11.60
C VAL A 66 0.15 12.03 11.75
N LEU A 67 -1.00 12.06 12.42
CA LEU A 67 -1.85 10.88 12.60
C LEU A 67 -2.35 10.33 11.25
N VAL A 68 -2.82 11.21 10.35
CA VAL A 68 -3.24 10.81 9.00
C VAL A 68 -2.08 10.18 8.24
N ASN A 69 -0.87 10.74 8.32
CA ASN A 69 0.31 10.20 7.66
C ASN A 69 0.74 8.84 8.24
N ILE A 70 0.63 8.63 9.55
CA ILE A 70 0.88 7.31 10.17
C ILE A 70 -0.12 6.27 9.67
N VAL A 71 -1.40 6.62 9.63
CA VAL A 71 -2.45 5.73 9.10
C VAL A 71 -2.21 5.45 7.61
N ALA A 72 -1.89 6.49 6.83
CA ALA A 72 -1.56 6.34 5.43
C ALA A 72 -0.37 5.40 5.23
N LEU A 73 0.71 5.57 6.02
CA LEU A 73 1.87 4.68 5.98
C LEU A 73 1.48 3.22 6.26
N ALA A 74 0.64 2.96 7.26
CA ALA A 74 0.15 1.61 7.53
C ALA A 74 -0.61 0.99 6.34
N PHE A 75 -1.45 1.78 5.66
CA PHE A 75 -2.14 1.35 4.45
C PHE A 75 -1.19 1.14 3.26
N LEU A 76 -0.17 1.99 3.08
CA LEU A 76 0.85 1.81 2.05
C LEU A 76 1.68 0.54 2.28
N LEU A 77 2.03 0.23 3.54
CA LEU A 77 2.72 -1.01 3.89
C LEU A 77 1.84 -2.23 3.60
N LEU A 78 0.55 -2.18 3.98
CA LEU A 78 -0.42 -3.21 3.63
C LEU A 78 -0.52 -3.39 2.10
N HIS A 79 -0.60 -2.29 1.35
CA HIS A 79 -0.64 -2.29 -0.10
C HIS A 79 0.59 -2.97 -0.70
N ALA A 80 1.80 -2.56 -0.28
CA ALA A 80 3.05 -3.11 -0.77
C ALA A 80 3.19 -4.62 -0.48
N VAL A 81 2.91 -5.04 0.76
CA VAL A 81 3.00 -6.45 1.17
C VAL A 81 2.00 -7.32 0.41
N THR A 82 0.76 -6.86 0.26
CA THR A 82 -0.26 -7.61 -0.49
C THR A 82 0.04 -7.67 -1.98
N TRP A 83 0.63 -6.62 -2.55
CA TRP A 83 1.09 -6.60 -3.95
C TRP A 83 2.26 -7.55 -4.17
N PHE A 84 3.27 -7.58 -3.29
CA PHE A 84 4.38 -8.54 -3.37
C PHE A 84 3.92 -9.99 -3.30
N GLY A 85 2.88 -10.30 -2.52
CA GLY A 85 2.30 -11.65 -2.50
C GLY A 85 1.58 -12.06 -3.79
N LEU A 86 1.12 -11.09 -4.58
CA LEU A 86 0.41 -11.31 -5.85
C LEU A 86 1.34 -11.31 -7.07
N ALA A 87 2.42 -10.51 -7.04
CA ALA A 87 3.42 -10.41 -8.11
C ALA A 87 3.95 -11.78 -8.60
N PRO A 88 4.41 -12.72 -7.75
CA PRO A 88 4.91 -14.03 -8.19
C PRO A 88 3.81 -14.98 -8.66
N ARG A 89 2.53 -14.67 -8.41
CA ARG A 89 1.40 -15.45 -8.95
C ARG A 89 1.05 -15.02 -10.38
N ALA A 90 1.27 -13.76 -10.73
CA ALA A 90 1.06 -13.23 -12.08
C ALA A 90 2.24 -13.52 -13.01
N MET A 91 3.47 -13.56 -12.48
CA MET A 91 4.68 -13.81 -13.27
C MET A 91 5.13 -15.27 -13.12
N VAL A 92 4.86 -16.10 -14.13
CA VAL A 92 5.44 -17.45 -14.21
C VAL A 92 6.83 -17.35 -14.83
N ILE A 93 7.81 -16.98 -14.00
CA ILE A 93 9.21 -16.85 -14.44
C ILE A 93 9.81 -18.25 -14.58
N HIS A 94 10.25 -18.59 -15.80
CA HIS A 94 11.06 -19.76 -16.09
C HIS A 94 12.50 -19.32 -16.32
N LEU A 95 13.44 -19.82 -15.52
CA LEU A 95 14.86 -19.51 -15.65
C LEU A 95 15.60 -20.82 -15.94
N GLY A 96 16.32 -20.88 -17.06
CA GLY A 96 17.08 -22.07 -17.44
C GLY A 96 16.24 -23.34 -17.61
N GLY A 97 15.00 -23.22 -18.09
CA GLY A 97 14.08 -24.36 -18.28
C GLY A 97 13.42 -24.89 -17.00
N ARG A 98 13.70 -24.29 -15.83
CA ARG A 98 13.04 -24.64 -14.55
C ARG A 98 12.16 -23.49 -14.07
N ARG A 99 11.00 -23.81 -13.51
CA ARG A 99 10.10 -22.84 -12.89
C ARG A 99 10.75 -22.31 -11.61
N VAL A 100 10.93 -21.00 -11.53
CA VAL A 100 11.49 -20.38 -10.32
C VAL A 100 10.46 -20.51 -9.18
N PRO A 101 10.88 -20.94 -7.97
CA PRO A 101 10.00 -20.96 -6.81
C PRO A 101 9.43 -19.57 -6.52
N SER A 102 8.14 -19.49 -6.23
CA SER A 102 7.47 -18.23 -5.88
C SER A 102 8.09 -17.56 -4.64
N SER A 103 8.68 -18.35 -3.74
CA SER A 103 9.41 -17.88 -2.57
C SER A 103 10.68 -17.11 -2.93
N THR A 104 11.42 -17.53 -3.96
CA THR A 104 12.64 -16.84 -4.42
C THR A 104 12.30 -15.48 -5.02
N VAL A 105 11.23 -15.40 -5.82
CA VAL A 105 10.75 -14.14 -6.39
C VAL A 105 10.29 -13.20 -5.28
N LEU A 106 9.54 -13.71 -4.30
CA LEU A 106 9.11 -12.92 -3.14
C LEU A 106 10.29 -12.40 -2.32
N ALA A 107 11.28 -13.25 -2.03
CA ALA A 107 12.50 -12.86 -1.33
C ALA A 107 13.27 -11.77 -2.08
N GLY A 108 13.35 -11.86 -3.41
CA GLY A 108 13.95 -10.83 -4.25
C GLY A 108 13.25 -9.46 -4.13
N HIS A 109 11.91 -9.44 -4.09
CA HIS A 109 11.15 -8.21 -3.90
C HIS A 109 11.40 -7.58 -2.53
N TYR A 110 11.38 -8.36 -1.46
CA TYR A 110 11.70 -7.86 -0.12
C TYR A 110 13.15 -7.39 0.01
N ALA A 111 14.10 -8.11 -0.59
CA ALA A 111 15.50 -7.71 -0.60
C ALA A 111 15.70 -6.39 -1.34
N ALA A 112 15.13 -6.26 -2.55
CA ALA A 112 15.17 -5.02 -3.32
C ALA A 112 14.52 -3.86 -2.55
N TRP A 113 13.36 -4.10 -1.92
CA TRP A 113 12.68 -3.09 -1.11
C TRP A 113 13.52 -2.63 0.09
N LEU A 114 14.18 -3.57 0.79
CA LEU A 114 15.05 -3.26 1.92
C LEU A 114 16.27 -2.43 1.47
N VAL A 115 16.91 -2.81 0.37
CA VAL A 115 18.07 -2.09 -0.18
C VAL A 115 17.67 -0.67 -0.60
N VAL A 116 16.57 -0.51 -1.34
CA VAL A 116 16.09 0.81 -1.74
C VAL A 116 15.77 1.68 -0.52
N SER A 117 15.11 1.11 0.49
CA SER A 117 14.80 1.82 1.73
C SER A 117 16.07 2.25 2.47
N ALA A 118 17.09 1.38 2.56
CA ALA A 118 18.36 1.70 3.20
C ALA A 118 19.13 2.81 2.46
N VAL A 119 19.15 2.78 1.12
CA VAL A 119 19.78 3.82 0.30
C VAL A 119 19.09 5.17 0.50
N ILE A 120 17.76 5.19 0.52
CA ILE A 120 16.98 6.42 0.77
C ILE A 120 17.28 6.97 2.16
N VAL A 121 17.24 6.13 3.20
CA VAL A 121 17.53 6.54 4.57
C VAL A 121 18.95 7.09 4.69
N TRP A 122 19.92 6.41 4.08
CA TRP A 122 21.31 6.88 4.04
C TRP A 122 21.41 8.25 3.38
N LEU A 123 20.83 8.44 2.19
CA LEU A 123 20.88 9.71 1.45
C LEU A 123 20.16 10.86 2.16
N VAL A 124 19.11 10.58 2.94
CA VAL A 124 18.37 11.61 3.68
C VAL A 124 19.06 12.00 4.99
N LEU A 125 19.81 11.08 5.61
CA LEU A 125 20.48 11.30 6.90
C LEU A 125 21.97 11.62 6.80
N SER A 126 22.58 11.44 5.61
CA SER A 126 23.96 11.86 5.31
C SER A 126 24.05 13.36 5.05
#